data_AF-A0A2N5D1Z5-F1
#
_entry.id   AF-A0A2N5D1Z5-F1
#
_cell.length_a   1.000
_cell.length_b   1.000
_cell.length_c   1.000
_cell.angle_alpha   90.00
_cell.angle_beta   90.00
_cell.angle_gamma   90.00
#
_symmetry.space_group_name_H-M   'P 1'
#
loop_
_entity.id
_entity.type
_entity.pdbx_description
1 polymer ?
#
loop_
_entity_poly.entity_id
_entity_poly.type
_entity_poly.pdbx_seq_one_letter_code
_entity_poly.pdbx_strand_id
1 'polypeptide(L)'
;MLRPSAYALVLVLLLACFLVPIWTDAPAQAQGGSSMPPPAAREARAAEFRFFARSAYEIAAEPCDFSPDLKRKSVLASELGALADFERSGPSADLQSQLQVARDDAAYAVTVKPRDCSPEALALLSPAQTRIELDRGALREMLARMRVLAPTLASEPSLHSPPTSPQDAEFRYLARRVTMIVSPVCPFSRKKDRISTLAGSRELVTRLRNRVRPTRFEAQFATAEADEWFYRSTRVTECQTPDGPMTPELVRRAAAEVKTAVTRMEAIAGTELGRRP
;
A
#
# COMPACT_ATOMS: atom_id res chain seq x y z
N MET A 1 33.36 -28.64 -10.94
CA MET A 1 32.33 -28.66 -9.88
C MET A 1 32.05 -27.22 -9.46
N LEU A 2 31.09 -26.58 -10.12
CA LEU A 2 30.73 -25.17 -9.91
C LEU A 2 29.59 -25.09 -8.88
N ARG A 3 29.80 -24.34 -7.80
CA ARG A 3 28.80 -24.05 -6.77
C ARG A 3 27.65 -23.22 -7.39
N PRO A 4 26.38 -23.52 -7.13
CA PRO A 4 25.28 -22.67 -7.57
C PRO A 4 25.29 -21.39 -6.72
N SER A 5 25.31 -20.26 -7.40
CA SER A 5 25.42 -18.92 -6.81
C SER A 5 24.08 -18.49 -6.21
N ALA A 6 24.11 -17.97 -4.97
CA ALA A 6 22.95 -17.49 -4.20
C ALA A 6 22.10 -16.41 -4.93
N TYR A 7 22.60 -15.87 -6.03
CA TYR A 7 21.92 -14.89 -6.89
C TYR A 7 20.77 -15.47 -7.72
N ALA A 8 20.75 -16.78 -7.98
CA ALA A 8 19.64 -17.41 -8.70
C ALA A 8 18.35 -17.49 -7.85
N LEU A 9 18.48 -17.54 -6.52
CA LEU A 9 17.32 -17.68 -5.63
C LEU A 9 16.56 -16.36 -5.43
N VAL A 10 17.27 -15.22 -5.40
CA VAL A 10 16.67 -13.88 -5.27
C VAL A 10 15.97 -13.45 -6.56
N LEU A 11 16.49 -13.88 -7.71
CA LEU A 11 15.91 -13.58 -9.04
C LEU A 11 14.57 -14.31 -9.26
N VAL A 12 14.40 -15.53 -8.72
CA VAL A 12 13.14 -16.29 -8.80
C VAL A 12 12.06 -15.71 -7.87
N LEU A 13 12.44 -15.16 -6.71
CA LEU A 13 11.51 -14.57 -5.75
C LEU A 13 10.90 -13.23 -6.23
N LEU A 14 11.65 -12.42 -7.00
CA LEU A 14 11.13 -11.16 -7.56
C LEU A 14 10.27 -11.38 -8.83
N LEU A 15 10.56 -12.41 -9.64
CA LEU A 15 9.78 -12.74 -10.84
C LEU A 15 8.51 -13.56 -10.53
N ALA A 16 8.51 -14.38 -9.48
CA ALA A 16 7.32 -15.13 -9.06
C ALA A 16 6.20 -14.23 -8.49
N CYS A 17 6.52 -13.00 -8.07
CA CYS A 17 5.51 -12.03 -7.62
C CYS A 17 4.71 -11.39 -8.78
N PHE A 18 5.19 -11.49 -10.03
CA PHE A 18 4.60 -10.83 -11.20
C PHE A 18 4.04 -11.81 -12.26
N LEU A 19 4.22 -13.13 -12.07
CA LEU A 19 3.78 -14.16 -13.00
C LEU A 19 2.90 -15.19 -12.28
N VAL A 20 1.69 -14.79 -11.89
CA VAL A 20 0.59 -15.74 -11.66
C VAL A 20 -0.46 -15.52 -12.76
N PRO A 21 -0.74 -16.52 -13.61
CA PRO A 21 -1.82 -16.41 -14.57
C PRO A 21 -3.17 -16.40 -13.84
N ILE A 22 -4.00 -15.44 -14.25
CA ILE A 22 -5.38 -15.24 -13.80
C ILE A 22 -6.25 -16.40 -14.35
N TRP A 23 -6.85 -17.14 -13.42
CA TRP A 23 -8.14 -17.84 -13.51
C TRP A 23 -8.26 -19.08 -14.41
N THR A 24 -8.37 -20.24 -13.77
CA THR A 24 -9.28 -21.31 -14.20
C THR A 24 -10.32 -21.53 -13.10
N ASP A 25 -11.58 -21.64 -13.49
CA ASP A 25 -12.74 -21.87 -12.62
C ASP A 25 -12.54 -23.10 -11.73
N ALA A 26 -12.48 -22.88 -10.41
CA ALA A 26 -12.61 -23.93 -9.41
C ALA A 26 -13.33 -23.40 -8.17
N PRO A 27 -14.28 -24.16 -7.59
CA PRO A 27 -15.20 -23.64 -6.57
C PRO A 27 -14.48 -23.41 -5.24
N ALA A 28 -14.89 -22.34 -4.57
CA ALA A 28 -14.40 -21.91 -3.27
C ALA A 28 -14.63 -22.96 -2.17
N GLN A 29 -13.57 -23.61 -1.69
CA GLN A 29 -13.40 -24.19 -0.35
C GLN A 29 -11.88 -24.28 -0.09
N ALA A 30 -11.24 -23.86 1.00
CA ALA A 30 -11.67 -23.41 2.30
C ALA A 30 -10.52 -22.64 3.00
N GLN A 31 -10.89 -21.62 3.77
CA GLN A 31 -10.29 -21.23 5.06
C GLN A 31 -8.84 -20.71 5.11
N GLY A 32 -8.62 -19.52 4.56
CA GLY A 32 -7.45 -18.66 4.85
C GLY A 32 -7.84 -17.25 5.24
N GLY A 33 -8.95 -17.07 5.96
CA GLY A 33 -9.62 -15.77 6.11
C GLY A 33 -8.75 -14.72 6.80
N SER A 34 -8.45 -13.65 6.07
CA SER A 34 -8.23 -12.31 6.62
C SER A 34 -9.22 -12.06 7.76
N SER A 35 -8.75 -11.57 8.92
CA SER A 35 -9.64 -11.14 10.02
C SER A 35 -10.45 -9.89 9.70
N MET A 36 -10.15 -9.24 8.58
CA MET A 36 -10.88 -8.10 8.06
C MET A 36 -11.85 -8.59 6.97
N PRO A 37 -13.15 -8.31 7.09
CA PRO A 37 -14.11 -8.65 6.03
C PRO A 37 -13.69 -7.94 4.73
N PRO A 38 -13.92 -8.57 3.56
CA PRO A 38 -13.69 -7.90 2.30
C PRO A 38 -14.54 -6.63 2.23
N PRO A 39 -14.01 -5.52 1.70
CA PRO A 39 -14.81 -4.34 1.44
C PRO A 39 -15.83 -4.64 0.32
N ALA A 40 -16.80 -3.74 0.13
CA ALA A 40 -17.73 -3.87 -1.00
C ALA A 40 -16.95 -3.96 -2.33
N ALA A 41 -17.50 -4.68 -3.31
CA ALA A 41 -16.77 -5.01 -4.56
C ALA A 41 -16.18 -3.77 -5.26
N ARG A 42 -16.93 -2.66 -5.28
CA ARG A 42 -16.45 -1.36 -5.77
C ARG A 42 -15.24 -0.84 -5.02
N GLU A 43 -15.30 -0.85 -3.69
CA GLU A 43 -14.24 -0.34 -2.83
C GLU A 43 -12.98 -1.22 -2.90
N ALA A 44 -13.14 -2.53 -3.13
CA ALA A 44 -12.03 -3.41 -3.46
C ALA A 44 -11.32 -3.01 -4.77
N ARG A 45 -12.09 -2.69 -5.82
CA ARG A 45 -11.54 -2.20 -7.10
C ARG A 45 -10.90 -0.82 -6.96
N ALA A 46 -11.48 0.05 -6.12
CA ALA A 46 -10.93 1.37 -5.84
C ALA A 46 -9.60 1.25 -5.08
N ALA A 47 -9.52 0.37 -4.08
CA ALA A 47 -8.28 0.05 -3.37
C ALA A 47 -7.21 -0.52 -4.31
N GLU A 48 -7.60 -1.43 -5.20
CA GLU A 48 -6.71 -1.95 -6.24
C GLU A 48 -6.19 -0.83 -7.15
N PHE A 49 -7.08 0.02 -7.65
CA PHE A 49 -6.70 1.16 -8.49
C PHE A 49 -5.73 2.11 -7.77
N ARG A 50 -6.06 2.50 -6.52
CA ARG A 50 -5.21 3.36 -5.70
C ARG A 50 -3.86 2.72 -5.41
N PHE A 51 -3.79 1.39 -5.23
CA PHE A 51 -2.53 0.67 -5.06
C PHE A 51 -1.61 0.87 -6.26
N PHE A 52 -2.09 0.56 -7.47
CA PHE A 52 -1.28 0.73 -8.68
C PHE A 52 -0.93 2.19 -8.97
N ALA A 53 -1.88 3.11 -8.80
CA ALA A 53 -1.65 4.53 -8.98
C ALA A 53 -0.60 5.08 -7.99
N ARG A 54 -0.70 4.72 -6.71
CA ARG A 54 0.26 5.15 -5.68
C ARG A 54 1.66 4.63 -5.99
N SER A 55 1.81 3.36 -6.36
CA SER A 55 3.11 2.80 -6.74
C SER A 55 3.70 3.47 -7.99
N ALA A 56 2.86 3.80 -8.98
CA ALA A 56 3.32 4.55 -10.16
C ALA A 56 3.82 5.95 -9.77
N TYR A 57 3.14 6.65 -8.86
CA TYR A 57 3.56 7.95 -8.35
C TYR A 57 4.82 7.88 -7.49
N GLU A 58 4.99 6.84 -6.66
CA GLU A 58 6.22 6.63 -5.89
C GLU A 58 7.43 6.43 -6.83
N ILE A 59 7.27 5.65 -7.90
CA ILE A 59 8.30 5.49 -8.94
C ILE A 59 8.55 6.83 -9.67
N ALA A 60 7.50 7.58 -10.00
CA ALA A 60 7.64 8.86 -10.69
C ALA A 60 8.33 9.93 -9.82
N ALA A 61 8.07 9.91 -8.52
CA ALA A 61 8.64 10.82 -7.52
C ALA A 61 10.01 10.38 -6.99
N GLU A 62 10.52 9.22 -7.42
CA GLU A 62 11.79 8.65 -6.96
C GLU A 62 12.94 9.68 -7.07
N PRO A 63 13.54 10.08 -5.93
CA PRO A 63 14.57 11.11 -5.90
C PRO A 63 15.96 10.60 -6.29
N CYS A 64 16.21 9.28 -6.22
CA CYS A 64 17.54 8.75 -6.52
C CYS A 64 17.82 8.74 -8.03
N ASP A 65 18.88 9.44 -8.43
CA ASP A 65 19.44 9.32 -9.78
C ASP A 65 20.51 8.23 -9.76
N PHE A 66 20.12 7.01 -10.15
CA PHE A 66 20.97 5.80 -10.03
C PHE A 66 22.24 5.84 -10.91
N SER A 67 22.36 6.83 -11.80
CA SER A 67 23.60 7.17 -12.52
C SER A 67 23.41 8.50 -13.28
N PRO A 68 24.35 9.47 -13.19
CA PRO A 68 24.31 10.71 -13.97
C PRO A 68 24.22 10.49 -15.48
N ASP A 69 24.79 9.38 -15.97
CA ASP A 69 24.86 9.04 -17.39
C ASP A 69 23.57 8.40 -17.91
N LEU A 70 22.85 7.67 -17.05
CA LEU A 70 21.61 6.97 -17.44
C LEU A 70 20.36 7.85 -17.36
N LYS A 71 20.47 9.12 -16.94
CA LYS A 71 19.39 10.14 -16.86
C LYS A 71 18.02 9.49 -16.72
N ARG A 72 17.71 8.91 -15.55
CA ARG A 72 16.52 8.06 -15.32
C ARG A 72 15.23 8.64 -15.92
N LYS A 73 15.02 9.94 -15.76
CA LYS A 73 13.87 10.68 -16.33
C LYS A 73 13.76 10.56 -17.84
N SER A 74 14.88 10.52 -18.56
CA SER A 74 14.91 10.33 -20.02
C SER A 74 14.53 8.91 -20.40
N VAL A 75 15.01 7.91 -19.65
CA VAL A 75 14.71 6.50 -19.89
C VAL A 75 13.23 6.20 -19.61
N LEU A 76 12.65 6.82 -18.57
CA LEU A 76 11.24 6.67 -18.21
C LEU A 76 10.30 7.69 -18.89
N ALA A 77 10.80 8.55 -19.79
CA ALA A 77 10.04 9.69 -20.30
C ALA A 77 8.71 9.28 -20.97
N SER A 78 8.72 8.16 -21.71
CA SER A 78 7.52 7.62 -22.37
C SER A 78 6.47 7.18 -21.34
N GLU A 79 6.89 6.42 -20.32
CA GLU A 79 6.01 5.92 -19.27
C GLU A 79 5.48 7.05 -18.37
N LEU A 80 6.33 8.03 -18.03
CA LEU A 80 5.93 9.22 -17.29
C LEU A 80 4.95 10.08 -18.11
N GLY A 81 5.18 10.21 -19.42
CA GLY A 81 4.25 10.84 -20.35
C GLY A 81 2.91 10.11 -20.39
N ALA A 82 2.92 8.79 -20.46
CA ALA A 82 1.71 7.96 -20.46
C ALA A 82 0.91 8.06 -19.15
N LEU A 83 1.58 8.21 -18.01
CA LEU A 83 0.93 8.49 -16.72
C LEU A 83 0.27 9.88 -16.72
N ALA A 84 0.97 10.91 -17.19
CA ALA A 84 0.40 12.25 -17.33
C ALA A 84 -0.77 12.28 -18.34
N ASP A 85 -0.70 11.52 -19.42
CA ASP A 85 -1.79 11.39 -20.39
C ASP A 85 -3.01 10.70 -19.80
N PHE A 86 -2.80 9.66 -19.00
CA PHE A 86 -3.88 8.97 -18.29
C PHE A 86 -4.64 9.94 -17.37
N GLU A 87 -3.92 10.76 -16.59
CA GLU A 87 -4.53 11.79 -15.74
C GLU A 87 -5.31 12.84 -16.54
N ARG A 88 -4.74 13.29 -17.65
CA ARG A 88 -5.35 14.34 -18.51
C ARG A 88 -6.53 13.84 -19.32
N SER A 89 -6.60 12.55 -19.64
CA SER A 89 -7.64 11.95 -20.48
C SER A 89 -9.06 11.96 -19.87
N GLY A 90 -9.24 12.69 -18.77
CA GLY A 90 -10.55 13.10 -18.26
C GLY A 90 -11.27 11.99 -17.53
N PRO A 91 -10.76 11.57 -16.36
CA PRO A 91 -11.51 10.66 -15.51
C PRO A 91 -12.80 11.33 -15.04
N SER A 92 -13.83 10.54 -14.73
CA SER A 92 -14.97 11.02 -13.94
C SER A 92 -14.48 11.70 -12.65
N ALA A 93 -15.29 12.58 -12.05
CA ALA A 93 -14.92 13.27 -10.80
C ALA A 93 -14.44 12.29 -9.71
N ASP A 94 -15.04 11.10 -9.66
CA ASP A 94 -14.65 10.04 -8.73
C ASP A 94 -13.26 9.47 -9.05
N LEU A 95 -12.97 9.17 -10.31
CA LEU A 95 -11.68 8.64 -10.71
C LEU A 95 -10.56 9.69 -10.52
N GLN A 96 -10.87 10.98 -10.71
CA GLN A 96 -9.96 12.08 -10.35
C GLN A 96 -9.69 12.11 -8.84
N SER A 97 -10.71 11.91 -8.01
CA SER A 97 -10.54 11.82 -6.54
C SER A 97 -9.64 10.64 -6.15
N GLN A 98 -9.82 9.47 -6.76
CA GLN A 98 -8.95 8.30 -6.49
C GLN A 98 -7.49 8.56 -6.90
N LEU A 99 -7.26 9.20 -8.05
CA LEU A 99 -5.92 9.60 -8.49
C LEU A 99 -5.28 10.61 -7.54
N GLN A 100 -6.04 11.59 -7.06
CA GLN A 100 -5.55 12.59 -6.12
C GLN A 100 -5.16 11.96 -4.78
N VAL A 101 -6.01 11.07 -4.24
CA VAL A 101 -5.70 10.31 -3.02
C VAL A 101 -4.40 9.52 -3.18
N ALA A 102 -4.24 8.80 -4.30
CA ALA A 102 -3.04 8.02 -4.57
C ALA A 102 -1.79 8.89 -4.70
N ARG A 103 -1.90 10.06 -5.33
CA ARG A 103 -0.81 11.03 -5.48
C ARG A 103 -0.37 11.61 -4.15
N ASP A 104 -1.31 12.07 -3.34
CA ASP A 104 -1.02 12.64 -2.02
C ASP A 104 -0.36 11.60 -1.11
N ASP A 105 -0.86 10.36 -1.16
CA ASP A 105 -0.30 9.25 -0.40
C ASP A 105 1.13 8.89 -0.83
N ALA A 106 1.40 8.88 -2.14
CA ALA A 106 2.75 8.64 -2.66
C ALA A 106 3.72 9.76 -2.26
N ALA A 107 3.30 11.03 -2.39
CA ALA A 107 4.11 12.18 -1.99
C ALA A 107 4.45 12.14 -0.50
N TYR A 108 3.45 11.81 0.35
CA TYR A 108 3.68 11.64 1.79
C TYR A 108 4.62 10.47 2.08
N ALA A 109 4.43 9.32 1.42
CA ALA A 109 5.26 8.12 1.61
C ALA A 109 6.74 8.39 1.30
N VAL A 110 7.04 9.05 0.18
CA VAL A 110 8.41 9.44 -0.19
C VAL A 110 9.02 10.39 0.84
N THR A 111 8.21 11.26 1.43
CA THR A 111 8.67 12.21 2.47
C THR A 111 9.04 11.52 3.78
N VAL A 112 8.21 10.57 4.24
CA VAL A 112 8.43 9.91 5.55
C VAL A 112 9.32 8.68 5.51
N LYS A 113 9.53 8.13 4.30
CA LYS A 113 10.46 7.04 4.04
C LYS A 113 11.31 7.43 2.83
N PRO A 114 12.17 8.46 2.99
CA PRO A 114 13.06 8.83 1.91
C PRO A 114 13.95 7.64 1.60
N ARG A 115 14.09 7.36 0.31
CA ARG A 115 15.00 6.32 -0.13
C ARG A 115 16.42 6.76 0.17
N ASP A 116 17.24 5.83 0.66
CA ASP A 116 18.66 6.09 0.81
C ASP A 116 19.31 6.09 -0.57
N CYS A 117 19.71 7.28 -1.03
CA CYS A 117 20.41 7.48 -2.30
C CYS A 117 21.94 7.62 -2.10
N SER A 118 22.47 7.22 -0.94
CA SER A 118 23.91 7.19 -0.70
C SER A 118 24.62 6.27 -1.69
N PRO A 119 25.88 6.57 -2.08
CA PRO A 119 26.66 5.69 -2.95
C PRO A 119 26.70 4.23 -2.46
N GLU A 120 26.76 4.02 -1.13
CA GLU A 120 26.75 2.71 -0.50
C GLU A 120 25.42 1.98 -0.71
N ALA A 121 24.29 2.65 -0.49
CA ALA A 121 22.97 2.08 -0.75
C ALA A 121 22.78 1.79 -2.25
N LEU A 122 23.25 2.67 -3.12
CA LEU A 122 23.20 2.50 -4.58
C LEU A 122 24.08 1.34 -5.06
N ALA A 123 25.25 1.12 -4.44
CA ALA A 123 26.16 0.02 -4.75
C ALA A 123 25.60 -1.36 -4.35
N LEU A 124 24.66 -1.40 -3.39
CA LEU A 124 23.95 -2.62 -2.98
C LEU A 124 22.77 -2.97 -3.90
N LEU A 125 22.32 -2.05 -4.76
CA LEU A 125 21.23 -2.31 -5.69
C LEU A 125 21.73 -3.11 -6.90
N SER A 126 20.81 -3.84 -7.55
CA SER A 126 21.03 -4.37 -8.91
C SER A 126 21.62 -3.28 -9.81
N PRO A 127 22.40 -3.62 -10.85
CA PRO A 127 22.99 -2.62 -11.75
C PRO A 127 21.98 -1.53 -12.11
N ALA A 128 22.37 -0.26 -12.04
CA ALA A 128 21.46 0.89 -12.18
C ALA A 128 20.52 0.77 -13.39
N GLN A 129 21.04 0.26 -14.52
CA GLN A 129 20.27 -0.02 -15.73
C GLN A 129 19.18 -1.08 -15.51
N THR A 130 19.47 -2.20 -14.84
CA THR A 130 18.47 -3.21 -14.47
C THR A 130 17.37 -2.59 -13.62
N ARG A 131 17.71 -1.70 -12.69
CA ARG A 131 16.69 -1.06 -11.85
C ARG A 131 15.78 -0.14 -12.65
N ILE A 132 16.33 0.67 -13.54
CA ILE A 132 15.54 1.58 -14.37
C ILE A 132 14.62 0.78 -15.31
N GLU A 133 15.07 -0.34 -15.86
CA GLU A 133 14.22 -1.21 -16.68
C GLU A 133 13.12 -1.90 -15.86
N LEU A 134 13.39 -2.28 -14.61
CA LEU A 134 12.36 -2.79 -13.69
C LEU A 134 11.30 -1.71 -13.38
N ASP A 135 11.74 -0.49 -13.06
CA ASP A 135 10.83 0.65 -12.82
C ASP A 135 9.98 0.94 -14.08
N ARG A 136 10.59 0.87 -15.27
CA ARG A 136 9.89 1.02 -16.55
C ARG A 136 8.83 -0.07 -16.77
N GLY A 137 9.21 -1.33 -16.57
CA GLY A 137 8.29 -2.46 -16.68
C GLY A 137 7.12 -2.34 -15.71
N ALA A 138 7.42 -2.00 -14.46
CA ALA A 138 6.43 -1.77 -13.41
C ALA A 138 5.46 -0.64 -13.77
N LEU A 139 5.95 0.52 -14.26
CA LEU A 139 5.08 1.62 -14.70
C LEU A 139 4.13 1.20 -15.82
N ARG A 140 4.62 0.43 -16.81
CA ARG A 140 3.77 -0.07 -17.91
C ARG A 140 2.65 -0.98 -17.39
N GLU A 141 2.98 -1.90 -16.49
CA GLU A 141 2.01 -2.83 -15.91
C GLU A 141 0.98 -2.10 -15.05
N MET A 142 1.44 -1.18 -14.18
CA MET A 142 0.58 -0.33 -13.35
C MET A 142 -0.40 0.46 -14.22
N LEU A 143 0.08 1.12 -15.28
CA LEU A 143 -0.76 1.88 -16.20
C LEU A 143 -1.76 1.00 -16.96
N ALA A 144 -1.34 -0.18 -17.41
CA ALA A 144 -2.23 -1.13 -18.05
C ALA A 144 -3.36 -1.55 -17.11
N ARG A 145 -3.04 -1.84 -15.85
CA ARG A 145 -4.03 -2.23 -14.84
C ARG A 145 -4.97 -1.08 -14.47
N MET A 146 -4.45 0.13 -14.33
CA MET A 146 -5.26 1.34 -14.11
C MET A 146 -6.26 1.58 -15.24
N ARG A 147 -5.85 1.37 -16.51
CA ARG A 147 -6.75 1.48 -17.68
C ARG A 147 -7.87 0.45 -17.69
N VAL A 148 -7.63 -0.76 -17.18
CA VAL A 148 -8.66 -1.81 -17.06
C VAL A 148 -9.67 -1.45 -15.96
N LEU A 149 -9.22 -0.89 -14.85
CA LEU A 149 -10.07 -0.57 -13.69
C LEU A 149 -10.87 0.72 -13.86
N ALA A 150 -10.30 1.71 -14.55
CA ALA A 150 -10.89 3.04 -14.70
C ALA A 150 -12.35 3.06 -15.19
N PRO A 151 -12.74 2.32 -16.26
CA PRO A 151 -14.12 2.32 -16.73
C PRO A 151 -15.11 1.81 -15.68
N THR A 152 -14.70 0.79 -14.91
CA THR A 152 -15.56 0.18 -13.86
C THR A 152 -15.81 1.12 -12.69
N LEU A 153 -14.81 1.95 -12.36
CA LEU A 153 -14.93 2.97 -11.30
C LEU A 153 -15.72 4.19 -11.78
N ALA A 154 -15.67 4.52 -13.08
CA ALA A 154 -16.42 5.62 -13.65
C ALA A 154 -17.93 5.34 -13.75
N SER A 155 -18.33 4.07 -13.91
CA SER A 155 -19.75 3.65 -14.00
C SER A 155 -20.46 3.54 -12.66
N GLU A 156 -19.74 3.57 -11.54
CA GLU A 156 -20.30 3.37 -10.20
C GLU A 156 -20.02 4.62 -9.34
N PRO A 157 -21.02 5.46 -9.02
CA PRO A 157 -20.79 6.70 -8.27
C PRO A 157 -20.26 6.42 -6.86
N SER A 158 -19.35 7.29 -6.40
CA SER A 158 -18.74 7.17 -5.08
C SER A 158 -19.62 7.67 -3.97
N LEU A 159 -19.81 6.82 -2.96
CA LEU A 159 -20.40 7.24 -1.69
C LEU A 159 -19.40 8.03 -0.82
N HIS A 160 -18.09 7.89 -1.10
CA HIS A 160 -17.03 8.35 -0.20
C HIS A 160 -15.79 8.85 -0.94
N SER A 161 -15.92 9.78 -1.91
CA SER A 161 -14.75 10.49 -2.44
C SER A 161 -14.32 11.53 -1.40
N PRO A 162 -13.28 11.29 -0.57
CA PRO A 162 -13.02 12.16 0.54
C PRO A 162 -12.35 13.45 0.03
N PRO A 163 -12.67 14.63 0.61
CA PRO A 163 -11.88 15.82 0.35
C PRO A 163 -10.42 15.59 0.75
N THR A 164 -9.50 16.12 -0.04
CA THR A 164 -8.06 15.94 0.15
C THR A 164 -7.42 17.20 0.74
N SER A 165 -6.80 17.06 1.90
CA SER A 165 -5.85 18.01 2.50
C SER A 165 -4.52 17.30 2.75
N PRO A 166 -3.40 18.04 2.89
CA PRO A 166 -2.09 17.43 3.17
C PRO A 166 -2.07 16.53 4.42
N GLN A 167 -2.87 16.85 5.43
CA GLN A 167 -2.97 16.08 6.68
C GLN A 167 -3.72 14.74 6.49
N ASP A 168 -4.55 14.62 5.45
CA ASP A 168 -5.30 13.40 5.19
C ASP A 168 -4.39 12.27 4.68
N ALA A 169 -3.35 12.60 3.91
CA ALA A 169 -2.36 11.61 3.48
C ALA A 169 -1.57 11.03 4.65
N GLU A 170 -1.19 11.88 5.62
CA GLU A 170 -0.58 11.44 6.87
C GLU A 170 -1.54 10.52 7.65
N PHE A 171 -2.80 10.94 7.80
CA PHE A 171 -3.81 10.14 8.49
C PHE A 171 -3.98 8.76 7.84
N ARG A 172 -4.16 8.71 6.51
CA ARG A 172 -4.32 7.45 5.76
C ARG A 172 -3.07 6.57 5.86
N TYR A 173 -1.88 7.16 5.82
CA TYR A 173 -0.62 6.43 6.02
C TYR A 173 -0.56 5.76 7.40
N LEU A 174 -0.87 6.51 8.46
CA LEU A 174 -0.89 5.98 9.83
C LEU A 174 -2.00 4.93 10.01
N ALA A 175 -3.19 5.15 9.43
CA ALA A 175 -4.30 4.22 9.46
C ALA A 175 -3.97 2.88 8.78
N ARG A 176 -3.35 2.90 7.59
CA ARG A 176 -2.83 1.68 6.94
C ARG A 176 -1.82 0.96 7.85
N ARG A 177 -0.88 1.71 8.41
CA ARG A 177 0.19 1.18 9.26
C ARG A 177 -0.34 0.52 10.53
N VAL A 178 -1.26 1.14 11.26
CA VAL A 178 -1.84 0.51 12.46
C VAL A 178 -2.69 -0.70 12.10
N THR A 179 -3.43 -0.63 10.99
CA THR A 179 -4.24 -1.74 10.49
C THR A 179 -3.38 -2.96 10.13
N MET A 180 -2.25 -2.74 9.46
CA MET A 180 -1.25 -3.75 9.15
C MET A 180 -0.71 -4.41 10.43
N ILE A 181 -0.34 -3.60 11.43
CA ILE A 181 0.25 -4.09 12.69
C ILE A 181 -0.75 -4.94 13.49
N VAL A 182 -1.99 -4.48 13.63
CA VAL A 182 -2.98 -5.16 14.48
C VAL A 182 -3.64 -6.37 13.80
N SER A 183 -3.52 -6.48 12.47
CA SER A 183 -3.99 -7.61 11.66
C SER A 183 -2.86 -8.21 10.79
N PRO A 184 -1.74 -8.65 11.38
CA PRO A 184 -0.57 -9.08 10.62
C PRO A 184 -0.90 -10.34 9.80
N VAL A 185 -0.51 -10.37 8.53
CA VAL A 185 -0.79 -11.50 7.64
C VAL A 185 0.03 -12.72 8.06
N CYS A 186 1.36 -12.58 8.28
CA CYS A 186 2.23 -13.76 8.39
C CYS A 186 3.47 -13.83 9.29
N PRO A 187 3.97 -12.84 10.05
CA PRO A 187 5.35 -13.01 10.51
C PRO A 187 5.53 -13.87 11.77
N PHE A 188 4.47 -14.24 12.52
CA PHE A 188 4.65 -14.47 13.97
C PHE A 188 4.01 -15.68 14.69
N SER A 189 2.98 -16.38 14.15
CA SER A 189 2.42 -17.65 14.71
C SER A 189 1.07 -18.04 14.08
N ARG A 190 0.49 -19.17 14.53
CA ARG A 190 -0.89 -19.59 14.22
C ARG A 190 -1.90 -18.51 14.63
N LYS A 191 -3.01 -18.41 13.90
CA LYS A 191 -4.01 -17.32 13.97
C LYS A 191 -4.52 -16.96 15.38
N LYS A 192 -4.68 -17.91 16.31
CA LYS A 192 -5.22 -17.65 17.66
C LYS A 192 -4.26 -16.88 18.58
N ASP A 193 -2.97 -17.22 18.59
CA ASP A 193 -1.99 -16.60 19.49
C ASP A 193 -1.66 -15.15 19.09
N ARG A 194 -1.79 -14.82 17.79
CA ARG A 194 -1.64 -13.44 17.28
C ARG A 194 -2.75 -12.50 17.74
N ILE A 195 -3.98 -13.01 17.85
CA ILE A 195 -5.16 -12.22 18.21
C ILE A 195 -5.09 -11.76 19.67
N SER A 196 -4.66 -12.64 20.57
CA SER A 196 -4.50 -12.32 21.99
C SER A 196 -3.30 -11.39 22.25
N THR A 197 -2.19 -11.60 21.56
CA THR A 197 -0.93 -10.88 21.81
C THR A 197 -1.02 -9.37 21.53
N LEU A 198 -1.81 -8.95 20.53
CA LEU A 198 -2.00 -7.54 20.17
C LEU A 198 -3.40 -7.01 20.55
N ALA A 199 -4.09 -7.66 21.48
CA ALA A 199 -5.46 -7.30 21.86
C ALA A 199 -5.58 -5.83 22.33
N GLY A 200 -4.65 -5.34 23.15
CA GLY A 200 -4.65 -3.95 23.60
C GLY A 200 -4.46 -2.94 22.46
N SER A 201 -3.59 -3.24 21.49
CA SER A 201 -3.39 -2.42 20.31
C SER A 201 -4.63 -2.40 19.42
N ARG A 202 -5.30 -3.55 19.25
CA ARG A 202 -6.59 -3.64 18.52
C ARG A 202 -7.65 -2.78 19.17
N GLU A 203 -7.76 -2.85 20.49
CA GLU A 203 -8.75 -2.07 21.23
C GLU A 203 -8.52 -0.56 21.05
N LEU A 204 -7.27 -0.10 21.05
CA LEU A 204 -6.91 1.28 20.73
C LEU A 204 -7.36 1.70 19.33
N VAL A 205 -7.09 0.87 18.31
CA VAL A 205 -7.49 1.14 16.93
C VAL A 205 -9.02 1.14 16.79
N THR A 206 -9.72 0.20 17.42
CA THR A 206 -11.20 0.15 17.45
C THR A 206 -11.79 1.40 18.10
N ARG A 207 -11.24 1.86 19.23
CA ARG A 207 -11.66 3.10 19.88
C ARG A 207 -11.47 4.30 18.96
N LEU A 208 -10.31 4.41 18.29
CA LEU A 208 -10.07 5.45 17.31
C LEU A 208 -11.11 5.40 16.17
N ARG A 209 -11.34 4.22 15.57
CA ARG A 209 -12.33 4.03 14.49
C ARG A 209 -13.72 4.53 14.89
N ASN A 210 -14.16 4.20 16.11
CA ASN A 210 -15.44 4.65 16.63
C ASN A 210 -15.50 6.17 16.82
N ARG A 211 -14.41 6.79 17.28
CA ARG A 211 -14.33 8.24 17.49
C ARG A 211 -14.28 9.04 16.18
N VAL A 212 -13.68 8.50 15.12
CA VAL A 212 -13.61 9.16 13.80
C VAL A 212 -14.85 8.89 12.94
N ARG A 213 -15.67 7.90 13.28
CA ARG A 213 -16.89 7.58 12.53
C ARG A 213 -17.86 8.77 12.32
N PRO A 214 -18.10 9.66 13.29
CA PRO A 214 -18.95 10.83 13.07
C PRO A 214 -18.22 12.03 12.43
N THR A 215 -16.96 11.89 12.03
CA THR A 215 -16.14 13.00 11.48
C THR A 215 -15.81 12.78 10.02
N ARG A 216 -15.18 13.77 9.36
CA ARG A 216 -14.74 13.61 7.95
C ARG A 216 -13.63 12.54 7.80
N PHE A 217 -12.96 12.18 8.88
CA PHE A 217 -11.89 11.19 8.90
C PHE A 217 -12.41 9.74 8.82
N GLU A 218 -13.73 9.53 8.93
CA GLU A 218 -14.40 8.27 8.64
C GLU A 218 -13.97 7.73 7.27
N ALA A 219 -14.11 8.55 6.22
CA ALA A 219 -13.81 8.16 4.85
C ALA A 219 -12.30 7.93 4.63
N GLN A 220 -11.45 8.67 5.33
CA GLN A 220 -9.99 8.49 5.29
C GLN A 220 -9.60 7.15 5.91
N PHE A 221 -10.20 6.80 7.05
CA PHE A 221 -9.95 5.52 7.70
C PHE A 221 -10.46 4.35 6.84
N ALA A 222 -11.68 4.47 6.27
CA ALA A 222 -12.25 3.45 5.39
C ALA A 222 -11.38 3.23 4.13
N THR A 223 -10.89 4.31 3.51
CA THR A 223 -9.94 4.24 2.39
C THR A 223 -8.68 3.47 2.76
N ALA A 224 -8.09 3.78 3.93
CA ALA A 224 -6.89 3.11 4.41
C ALA A 224 -7.12 1.62 4.74
N GLU A 225 -8.28 1.26 5.31
CA GLU A 225 -8.65 -0.14 5.56
C GLU A 225 -8.80 -0.93 4.27
N ALA A 226 -9.47 -0.35 3.25
CA ALA A 226 -9.64 -0.99 1.95
C ALA A 226 -8.30 -1.19 1.22
N ASP A 227 -7.43 -0.16 1.26
CA ASP A 227 -6.07 -0.24 0.70
C ASP A 227 -5.23 -1.33 1.37
N GLU A 228 -5.26 -1.39 2.71
CA GLU A 228 -4.54 -2.40 3.46
C GLU A 228 -5.13 -3.80 3.22
N TRP A 229 -6.44 -3.93 3.10
CA TRP A 229 -7.06 -5.19 2.70
C TRP A 229 -6.55 -5.67 1.34
N PHE A 230 -6.50 -4.78 0.34
CA PHE A 230 -6.00 -5.12 -0.99
C PHE A 230 -4.52 -5.51 -0.94
N TYR A 231 -3.67 -4.71 -0.27
CA TYR A 231 -2.26 -5.03 -0.05
C TYR A 231 -2.06 -6.41 0.57
N ARG A 232 -2.87 -6.76 1.57
CA ARG A 232 -2.81 -8.08 2.21
C ARG A 232 -3.23 -9.17 1.23
N SER A 233 -4.25 -8.93 0.41
CA SER A 233 -4.74 -9.89 -0.58
C SER A 233 -3.67 -10.31 -1.61
N THR A 234 -2.77 -9.39 -1.97
CA THR A 234 -1.65 -9.67 -2.90
C THR A 234 -0.48 -10.40 -2.22
N ARG A 235 -0.48 -10.52 -0.88
CA ARG A 235 0.61 -11.12 -0.08
C ARG A 235 0.25 -12.45 0.59
N VAL A 236 -1.00 -12.92 0.47
CA VAL A 236 -1.49 -14.12 1.18
C VAL A 236 -0.77 -15.41 0.74
N THR A 237 -0.19 -15.46 -0.45
CA THR A 237 0.53 -16.65 -0.95
C THR A 237 1.90 -16.86 -0.31
N GLU A 238 2.53 -15.81 0.24
CA GLU A 238 3.88 -15.85 0.87
C GLU A 238 3.88 -16.52 2.27
N CYS A 239 2.73 -17.04 2.70
CA CYS A 239 2.41 -17.33 4.10
C CYS A 239 2.57 -18.78 4.55
N GLN A 240 3.13 -19.66 3.72
CA GLN A 240 3.20 -21.09 4.05
C GLN A 240 4.18 -21.39 5.20
N THR A 241 5.10 -20.48 5.53
CA THR A 241 6.06 -20.64 6.64
C THR A 241 6.16 -19.35 7.45
N PRO A 242 5.91 -19.36 8.78
CA PRO A 242 6.08 -18.17 9.61
C PRO A 242 7.57 -17.81 9.75
N ASP A 243 7.88 -16.51 9.71
CA ASP A 243 9.26 -15.98 9.81
C ASP A 243 9.92 -16.22 11.18
N GLY A 244 9.11 -16.54 12.20
CA GLY A 244 9.57 -16.87 13.55
C GLY A 244 8.45 -16.69 14.59
N PRO A 245 8.70 -16.95 15.88
CA PRO A 245 7.75 -16.62 16.94
C PRO A 245 7.70 -15.11 17.20
N MET A 246 6.54 -14.58 17.59
CA MET A 246 6.43 -13.23 18.15
C MET A 246 7.22 -13.15 19.46
N THR A 247 8.26 -12.31 19.53
CA THR A 247 9.00 -12.07 20.77
C THR A 247 8.33 -10.97 21.60
N PRO A 248 8.45 -10.97 22.93
CA PRO A 248 7.93 -9.89 23.78
C PRO A 248 8.41 -8.50 23.34
N GLU A 249 9.63 -8.40 22.82
CA GLU A 249 10.19 -7.16 22.30
C GLU A 249 9.45 -6.64 21.06
N LEU A 250 9.17 -7.53 20.11
CA LEU A 250 8.42 -7.18 18.90
C LEU A 250 7.00 -6.73 19.25
N VAL A 251 6.36 -7.39 20.22
CA VAL A 251 5.04 -7.00 20.73
C VAL A 251 5.09 -5.61 21.36
N ARG A 252 6.08 -5.35 22.22
CA ARG A 252 6.26 -4.04 22.87
C ARG A 252 6.49 -2.93 21.85
N ARG A 253 7.35 -3.16 20.85
CA ARG A 253 7.62 -2.21 19.77
C ARG A 253 6.37 -1.94 18.93
N ALA A 254 5.64 -2.99 18.54
CA ALA A 254 4.39 -2.87 17.80
C ALA A 254 3.32 -2.09 18.59
N ALA A 255 3.18 -2.35 19.88
CA ALA A 255 2.25 -1.62 20.74
C ALA A 255 2.62 -0.13 20.89
N ALA A 256 3.90 0.17 21.07
CA ALA A 256 4.38 1.56 21.13
C ALA A 256 4.16 2.31 19.81
N GLU A 257 4.38 1.63 18.68
CA GLU A 257 4.14 2.18 17.35
C GLU A 257 2.66 2.47 17.11
N VAL A 258 1.76 1.53 17.46
CA VAL A 258 0.31 1.74 17.38
C VAL A 258 -0.12 2.92 18.26
N LYS A 259 0.36 2.97 19.51
CA LYS A 259 0.02 4.07 20.43
C LYS A 259 0.44 5.43 19.87
N THR A 260 1.66 5.51 19.33
CA THR A 260 2.20 6.75 18.73
C THR A 260 1.38 7.17 17.51
N ALA A 261 1.08 6.23 16.61
CA ALA A 261 0.29 6.48 15.42
C ALA A 261 -1.16 6.90 15.76
N VAL A 262 -1.81 6.23 16.72
CA VAL A 262 -3.15 6.61 17.21
C VAL A 262 -3.14 8.02 17.80
N THR A 263 -2.17 8.34 18.65
CA THR A 263 -2.05 9.68 19.24
C THR A 263 -1.89 10.75 18.14
N ARG A 264 -1.07 10.48 17.12
CA ARG A 264 -0.88 11.41 16.00
C ARG A 264 -2.14 11.55 15.14
N MET A 265 -2.84 10.46 14.84
CA MET A 265 -4.13 10.50 14.14
C MET A 265 -5.20 11.28 14.93
N GLU A 266 -5.24 11.14 16.25
CA GLU A 266 -6.14 11.93 17.11
C GLU A 266 -5.78 13.42 17.08
N ALA A 267 -4.48 13.76 17.06
CA ALA A 267 -4.04 15.15 16.93
C ALA A 267 -4.40 15.76 15.57
N ILE A 268 -4.27 14.99 14.48
CA ILE A 268 -4.70 15.40 13.13
C ILE A 268 -6.21 15.61 13.08
N ALA A 269 -6.98 14.70 13.67
CA ALA A 269 -8.43 14.82 13.74
C ALA A 269 -8.91 15.93 14.70
N GLY A 270 -8.06 16.31 15.66
CA GLY A 270 -8.15 17.53 16.44
C GLY A 270 -9.53 17.78 17.04
N THR A 271 -10.07 18.99 16.79
CA THR A 271 -11.35 19.47 17.32
C THR A 271 -12.57 18.69 16.84
N GLU A 272 -12.48 17.97 15.72
CA GLU A 272 -13.60 17.15 15.22
C GLU A 272 -13.90 15.97 16.15
N LEU A 273 -12.88 15.46 16.86
CA LEU A 273 -13.05 14.42 17.87
C LEU A 273 -13.65 14.94 19.19
N GLY A 274 -13.68 16.26 19.39
CA GLY A 274 -14.22 16.93 20.58
C GLY A 274 -15.64 17.48 20.41
N ARG A 275 -16.13 17.60 19.16
CA ARG A 275 -17.53 17.95 18.88
C ARG A 275 -18.39 16.72 19.14
N ARG A 276 -19.02 16.65 20.31
CA ARG A 276 -20.17 15.76 20.50
C ARG A 276 -21.28 16.21 19.54
N PRO A 277 -22.01 15.27 18.90
CA PRO A 277 -23.19 15.59 18.12
C PRO A 277 -24.27 16.28 18.97
#